data_AF-A0A9X7NYY0-F1
#
_entry.id   AF-A0A9X7NYY0-F1
#
_cell.length_a   1.000
_cell.length_b   1.000
_cell.length_c   1.000
_cell.angle_alpha   90.00
_cell.angle_beta   90.00
_cell.angle_gamma   90.00
#
_symmetry.space_group_name_H-M   'P 1'
#
loop_
_entity.id
_entity.type
_entity.pdbx_description
1 polymer ?
#
loop_
_entity_poly.entity_id
_entity_poly.type
_entity_poly.pdbx_seq_one_letter_code
_entity_poly.pdbx_strand_id
1 'polypeptide(L)'
;MTKFKVGDRVRLLAEGEPWPVGEIGTVLEVFTGDDGESVYYVRYYPDEPAYTHNCGHHLDDDLEFAGPADSDDVRTASETRERN
;
A
#
# COMPACT_ATOMS: atom_id res chain seq x y z
N MET A 1 -4.18 0.83 -18.22
CA MET A 1 -4.70 1.73 -17.16
C MET A 1 -4.09 1.25 -15.86
N THR A 2 -3.37 2.12 -15.14
CA THR A 2 -2.72 1.74 -13.88
C THR A 2 -3.79 1.55 -12.80
N LYS A 3 -3.70 0.45 -12.06
CA LYS A 3 -4.67 0.03 -11.02
C LYS A 3 -4.57 0.91 -9.77
N PHE A 4 -3.36 1.38 -9.47
CA PHE A 4 -3.06 2.27 -8.34
C PHE A 4 -2.39 3.56 -8.83
N LYS A 5 -2.48 4.64 -8.05
CA LYS A 5 -1.80 5.91 -8.35
C LYS A 5 -0.78 6.26 -7.27
N VAL A 6 0.15 7.14 -7.59
CA VAL A 6 1.09 7.70 -6.62
C VAL A 6 0.32 8.33 -5.46
N GLY A 7 0.68 7.96 -4.23
CA GLY A 7 0.00 8.35 -3.00
C GLY A 7 -1.14 7.41 -2.58
N ASP A 8 -1.44 6.33 -3.32
CA ASP A 8 -2.30 5.27 -2.79
C ASP A 8 -1.53 4.41 -1.79
N ARG A 9 -2.23 3.97 -0.75
CA ARG A 9 -1.75 2.93 0.15
C ARG A 9 -2.13 1.59 -0.43
N VAL A 10 -1.15 0.71 -0.51
CA VAL A 10 -1.30 -0.64 -1.03
C VAL A 10 -0.83 -1.64 0.01
N ARG A 11 -1.49 -2.79 0.04
CA ARG A 11 -1.18 -3.91 0.89
C ARG A 11 -0.44 -4.96 0.07
N LEU A 12 0.70 -5.41 0.57
CA LEU A 12 1.48 -6.46 -0.06
C LEU A 12 0.77 -7.81 0.10
N LEU A 13 0.52 -8.51 -1.00
CA LEU A 13 0.01 -9.89 -1.02
C LEU A 13 1.12 -10.90 -1.31
N ALA A 14 2.24 -10.47 -1.88
CA ALA A 14 3.34 -11.36 -2.29
C ALA A 14 4.03 -12.01 -1.08
N GLU A 15 4.18 -13.34 -1.14
CA GLU A 15 4.93 -14.12 -0.17
C GLU A 15 6.41 -14.21 -0.60
N GLY A 16 7.37 -14.01 0.32
CA GLY A 16 8.81 -14.20 0.05
C GLY A 16 9.62 -12.93 -0.26
N GLU A 17 8.99 -11.75 -0.19
CA GLU A 17 9.67 -10.45 -0.16
C GLU A 17 10.27 -10.16 1.24
N PRO A 18 11.15 -9.16 1.40
CA PRO A 18 11.67 -8.78 2.71
C PRO A 18 10.60 -8.23 3.67
N TRP A 19 9.38 -7.96 3.19
CA TRP A 19 8.24 -7.47 3.98
C TRP A 19 7.21 -8.58 4.22
N PRO A 20 6.58 -8.60 5.41
CA PRO A 20 5.54 -9.57 5.69
C PRO A 20 4.32 -9.36 4.78
N VAL A 21 3.68 -10.46 4.42
CA VAL A 21 2.39 -10.42 3.72
C VAL A 21 1.40 -9.63 4.56
N GLY A 22 0.72 -8.69 3.92
CA GLY A 22 -0.24 -7.80 4.55
C GLY A 22 0.34 -6.48 5.04
N GLU A 23 1.63 -6.21 4.84
CA GLU A 23 2.28 -4.94 5.14
C GLU A 23 1.68 -3.81 4.28
N ILE A 24 1.50 -2.63 4.88
CA ILE A 24 0.93 -1.47 4.17
C ILE A 24 2.06 -0.55 3.73
N GLY A 25 2.20 -0.41 2.42
CA GLY A 25 3.11 0.53 1.80
C GLY A 25 2.39 1.68 1.10
N THR A 26 3.14 2.72 0.74
CA THR A 26 2.64 3.85 -0.05
C THR A 26 3.29 3.85 -1.42
N VAL A 27 2.47 3.92 -2.48
CA VAL A 27 2.96 4.03 -3.86
C VAL A 27 3.64 5.39 -4.05
N LEU A 28 4.92 5.38 -4.37
CA LEU A 28 5.70 6.58 -4.68
C LEU A 28 5.73 6.85 -6.18
N GLU A 29 5.87 5.82 -7.00
CA GLU A 29 5.98 5.95 -8.45
C GLU A 29 5.31 4.76 -9.15
N VAL A 30 4.86 4.98 -10.39
CA VAL A 30 4.26 3.94 -11.23
C VAL A 30 4.97 3.95 -12.58
N PHE A 31 5.59 2.84 -12.92
CA PHE A 31 6.22 2.60 -14.21
C PHE A 31 5.29 1.73 -15.06
N THR A 32 5.25 1.98 -16.36
CA THR A 32 4.57 1.11 -17.31
C THR A 32 5.62 0.56 -18.25
N GLY A 33 5.82 -0.75 -18.22
CA GLY A 33 6.75 -1.46 -19.11
C GLY A 33 6.24 -1.48 -20.55
N ASP A 34 7.14 -1.81 -21.48
CA ASP A 34 6.83 -1.95 -22.92
C ASP A 34 5.79 -3.07 -23.16
N ASP A 35 5.77 -4.09 -22.31
CA ASP A 35 4.79 -5.20 -22.31
C ASP A 35 3.40 -4.79 -21.79
N GLY A 36 3.22 -3.53 -21.35
CA GLY A 36 1.97 -3.01 -20.81
C GLY A 36 1.74 -3.31 -19.32
N GLU A 37 2.67 -4.03 -18.68
CA GLU A 37 2.63 -4.31 -17.25
C GLU A 37 2.97 -3.06 -16.43
N SER A 38 2.22 -2.83 -15.36
CA SER A 38 2.42 -1.67 -14.47
C SER A 38 3.20 -2.10 -13.24
N VAL A 39 4.37 -1.50 -13.02
CA VAL A 39 5.23 -1.72 -11.86
C VAL A 39 5.07 -0.55 -10.89
N TYR A 40 4.73 -0.86 -9.64
CA TYR A 40 4.52 0.12 -8.60
C TYR A 40 5.73 0.14 -7.66
N TYR A 41 6.34 1.31 -7.51
CA TYR A 41 7.38 1.53 -6.52
C TYR A 41 6.73 1.92 -5.20
N VAL A 42 6.79 1.03 -4.23
CA VAL A 42 6.08 1.14 -2.96
C VAL A 42 7.08 1.32 -1.84
N ARG A 43 6.86 2.34 -1.00
CA ARG A 43 7.61 2.55 0.23
C ARG A 43 6.86 1.98 1.42
N TYR A 44 7.49 1.04 2.10
CA TYR A 44 7.07 0.49 3.38
C TYR A 44 7.72 1.26 4.54
N TYR A 45 7.10 1.21 5.70
CA TYR A 45 7.67 1.76 6.94
C TYR A 45 7.82 0.61 7.93
N PRO A 46 8.86 -0.23 7.79
CA PRO A 46 9.10 -1.29 8.75
C PRO A 46 9.34 -0.65 10.12
N ASP A 47 8.75 -1.24 11.16
CA ASP A 47 8.98 -0.84 12.57
C ASP A 47 10.46 -1.05 12.97
N GLU A 48 11.17 -1.93 12.24
CA GLU A 48 12.57 -2.23 12.47
C GLU A 48 13.53 -1.30 11.69
N PRO A 49 14.44 -0.60 12.38
CA PRO A 49 15.40 0.34 11.76
C PRO A 49 16.51 -0.35 10.95
N ALA A 50 16.51 -1.68 10.86
CA ALA A 50 17.55 -2.46 10.17
C ALA A 50 17.44 -2.40 8.64
N TYR A 51 16.29 -2.00 8.10
CA TYR A 51 16.11 -1.84 6.66
C TYR A 51 16.57 -0.44 6.24
N THR A 52 17.68 -0.39 5.50
CA THR A 52 18.19 0.85 4.86
C THR A 52 17.50 1.13 3.52
N HIS A 53 16.81 0.13 2.97
CA HIS A 53 15.98 0.23 1.78
C HIS A 53 14.56 -0.19 2.12
N ASN A 54 13.66 0.78 2.24
CA ASN A 54 12.28 0.55 2.63
C ASN A 54 11.35 0.58 1.42
N CYS A 55 11.90 0.39 0.23
CA CYS A 55 11.18 0.53 -1.02
C CYS A 55 11.30 -0.75 -1.84
N GLY A 56 10.19 -1.18 -2.43
CA GLY A 56 10.09 -2.36 -3.28
C GLY A 56 9.38 -2.05 -4.60
N HIS A 57 9.68 -2.83 -5.63
CA HIS A 57 8.97 -2.79 -6.90
C HIS A 57 8.03 -3.99 -6.95
N HIS A 58 6.74 -3.75 -7.13
CA HIS A 58 5.72 -4.80 -7.15
C HIS A 58 4.81 -4.66 -8.36
N LEU A 59 4.24 -5.77 -8.81
CA LEU A 59 3.26 -5.80 -9.88
C LEU A 59 1.85 -5.58 -9.32
N ASP A 60 0.86 -5.48 -10.21
CA ASP A 60 -0.53 -5.24 -9.80
C ASP A 60 -1.23 -6.45 -9.15
N ASP A 61 -0.70 -7.66 -9.38
CA ASP A 61 -1.17 -8.93 -8.79
C ASP A 61 -0.65 -9.10 -7.36
N ASP A 62 0.52 -8.53 -7.07
CA ASP A 62 1.18 -8.57 -5.76
C ASP A 62 0.61 -7.56 -4.75
N LEU A 63 -0.26 -6.65 -5.20
CA LEU A 63 -0.73 -5.51 -4.42
C LEU A 63 -2.25 -5.44 -4.37
N GLU A 64 -2.76 -5.10 -3.19
CA GLU A 64 -4.16 -4.80 -2.95
C GLU A 64 -4.33 -3.32 -2.56
N PHE A 65 -5.41 -2.67 -3.01
CA PHE A 65 -5.72 -1.31 -2.59
C PHE A 65 -6.12 -1.27 -1.10
N ALA A 66 -5.32 -0.60 -0.27
CA ALA A 66 -5.58 -0.47 1.17
C ALA A 66 -6.28 0.84 1.56
N GLY A 67 -6.26 1.85 0.67
CA GLY A 67 -6.89 3.15 0.88
C GLY A 67 -6.07 4.31 0.33
N PRO A 68 -6.60 5.54 0.32
CA PRO A 68 -5.82 6.73 -0.01
C PRO A 68 -4.84 7.08 1.13
N ALA A 69 -3.66 7.64 0.83
CA ALA A 69 -2.72 8.11 1.87
C ALA A 69 -3.30 9.20 2.78
N ASP A 70 -4.35 9.89 2.34
CA ASP A 70 -5.01 10.98 3.08
C ASP A 70 -6.14 10.51 4.00
N SER A 71 -6.49 9.22 4.01
CA SER A 71 -7.35 8.66 5.08
C SER A 71 -6.51 8.36 6.31
N ASP A 72 -6.01 9.42 6.92
CA ASP A 72 -5.74 9.42 8.36
C ASP A 72 -7.07 9.18 9.07
N ASP A 73 -7.11 8.12 9.86
CA ASP A 73 -8.10 7.68 10.84
C ASP A 73 -9.23 8.70 11.17
N VAL A 74 -10.22 8.89 10.28
CA VAL A 74 -11.54 9.33 10.73
C VAL A 74 -12.30 8.06 11.10
N ARG A 75 -11.88 7.46 12.22
CA ARG A 75 -12.66 6.42 12.88
C ARG A 75 -13.96 7.06 13.31
N THR A 76 -14.91 7.00 12.39
CA THR A 76 -16.34 7.22 12.59
C THR A 76 -16.78 6.19 13.63
N ALA A 77 -16.68 6.56 14.91
CA ALA A 77 -17.49 5.95 15.95
C ALA A 77 -18.91 6.52 15.85
N SER A 78 -19.60 6.21 14.76
CA SER A 78 -21.04 6.41 14.62
C SER A 78 -21.74 5.08 14.86
N GLU A 79 -21.71 4.59 16.10
CA GLU A 79 -22.69 3.62 16.60
C GLU A 79 -23.05 4.01 18.05
N THR A 80 -24.14 4.77 18.21
CA THR A 80 -25.49 4.28 18.55
C THR A 80 -25.62 3.82 20.01
N ARG A 81 -26.22 4.68 20.86
CA ARG A 81 -27.20 4.28 21.88
C ARG A 81 -27.91 5.52 22.45
N GLU A 82 -29.05 5.90 21.87
CA GLU A 82 -30.38 5.71 22.45
C GLU A 82 -30.67 6.58 23.69
N ARG A 83 -31.72 7.41 23.55
CA ARG A 83 -32.55 8.08 24.56
C ARG A 83 -32.12 7.94 26.03
N ASN A 84 -31.93 9.08 26.69
CA ASN A 84 -32.73 9.39 27.88
C ASN A 84 -32.94 10.90 28.01
#